data_AF-A0A7S0VMY5-F1
#
_entry.id   AF-A0A7S0VMY5-F1
#
_cell.length_a   1.000
_cell.length_b   1.000
_cell.length_c   1.000
_cell.angle_alpha   90.00
_cell.angle_beta   90.00
_cell.angle_gamma   90.00
#
_symmetry.space_group_name_H-M   'P 1'
#
loop_
_entity.id
_entity.type
_entity.pdbx_description
1 polymer ?
#
loop_
_entity_poly.entity_id
_entity_poly.type
_entity_poly.pdbx_seq_one_letter_code
_entity_poly.pdbx_strand_id
1 'polypeptide(L)'
;TNSNNNNNNNNNNNSPNSTSQYRSILTPPSALSILRELTTFQKMLFIRCFQPRGFILAAQQAILEYLGPNCTTADTIDFDSIIAITESAMPIVLISSTDHTLPFLIQFAEQRGINITHLAVGRGLRAVTDQIIRSNAPQDRWVILENCHLAGDWMPSLARVIQALPSLKPHPNFRLWMTTIPQHSFPDSLLQLSLKLVMDPPIGLKENLLQAMSQLPSEVANNSRYAQQALPTYIEQRTAALTDASGLSGLLDSDGLSLGVSGKGANKGGGGG
;
A
#
# COMPACT_ATOMS: atom_id res chain seq x y z
N THR A 1 -25.19 28.67 -72.01
CA THR A 1 -23.94 29.35 -72.37
C THR A 1 -23.84 30.62 -71.54
N ASN A 2 -22.68 30.83 -70.90
CA ASN A 2 -22.24 32.05 -70.19
C ASN A 2 -23.01 32.45 -68.92
N SER A 3 -22.40 33.06 -67.90
CA SER A 3 -21.02 33.14 -67.39
C SER A 3 -21.08 34.11 -66.21
N ASN A 4 -20.40 33.75 -65.12
CA ASN A 4 -19.62 34.61 -64.23
C ASN A 4 -20.17 35.92 -63.61
N ASN A 5 -20.18 35.87 -62.27
CA ASN A 5 -19.47 36.74 -61.31
C ASN A 5 -19.98 38.13 -60.89
N ASN A 6 -20.18 38.17 -59.56
CA ASN A 6 -19.61 39.09 -58.55
C ASN A 6 -20.41 40.31 -58.06
N ASN A 7 -20.81 40.19 -56.79
CA ASN A 7 -20.52 41.07 -55.63
C ASN A 7 -21.07 42.53 -55.67
N ASN A 8 -21.57 43.15 -54.60
CA ASN A 8 -21.41 42.89 -53.17
C ASN A 8 -22.37 43.77 -52.33
N ASN A 9 -22.41 43.46 -51.03
CA ASN A 9 -22.70 44.31 -49.86
C ASN A 9 -24.16 44.44 -49.37
N ASN A 10 -24.51 43.54 -48.45
CA ASN A 10 -25.32 43.87 -47.28
C ASN A 10 -24.59 43.38 -46.02
N ASN A 11 -23.88 44.29 -45.35
CA ASN A 11 -23.38 44.10 -44.00
C ASN A 11 -24.43 44.68 -43.03
N ASN A 12 -25.18 43.81 -42.37
CA ASN A 12 -25.83 44.13 -41.12
C ASN A 12 -25.39 43.11 -40.06
N ASN A 13 -24.44 43.57 -39.24
CA ASN A 13 -24.05 42.95 -37.99
C ASN A 13 -25.23 42.99 -37.00
N ASN A 14 -25.77 41.83 -36.64
CA ASN A 14 -26.32 41.54 -35.31
C ASN A 14 -26.74 40.06 -35.23
N SER A 15 -25.80 39.21 -34.82
CA SER A 15 -26.13 37.91 -34.24
C SER A 15 -25.63 37.93 -32.80
N PRO A 16 -26.50 37.80 -31.78
CA PRO A 16 -26.06 37.77 -30.41
C PRO A 16 -25.23 36.49 -30.21
N ASN A 17 -23.99 36.65 -29.74
CA ASN A 17 -23.04 35.59 -29.41
C ASN A 17 -23.70 34.47 -28.58
N SER A 18 -24.14 33.42 -29.25
CA SER A 18 -24.72 32.20 -28.65
C SER A 18 -23.75 31.50 -27.71
N THR A 19 -22.45 31.75 -27.83
CA THR A 19 -21.40 31.26 -26.92
C THR A 19 -21.44 31.87 -25.51
N SER A 20 -22.04 33.06 -25.35
CA SER A 20 -22.16 33.71 -24.03
C SER A 20 -23.26 33.09 -23.16
N GLN A 21 -24.38 32.67 -23.78
CA GLN A 21 -25.49 32.00 -23.11
C GLN A 21 -25.12 30.60 -22.58
N TYR A 22 -24.25 29.86 -23.27
CA TYR A 22 -23.79 28.55 -22.77
C TYR A 22 -22.87 28.70 -21.56
N ARG A 23 -22.05 29.76 -21.51
CA ARG A 23 -21.11 29.99 -20.39
C ARG A 23 -21.82 30.33 -19.08
N SER A 24 -22.98 30.97 -19.13
CA SER A 24 -23.86 31.21 -17.97
C SER A 24 -24.67 30.00 -17.51
N ILE A 25 -24.75 28.94 -18.33
CA ILE A 25 -25.35 27.65 -17.94
C ILE A 25 -24.28 26.73 -17.31
N LEU A 26 -23.01 26.98 -17.62
CA LEU A 26 -21.82 26.33 -17.05
C LEU A 26 -21.35 26.96 -15.73
N THR A 27 -21.96 28.06 -15.27
CA THR A 27 -21.78 28.45 -13.87
C THR A 27 -22.40 27.35 -13.01
N PRO A 28 -21.65 26.79 -12.03
CA PRO A 28 -22.19 25.81 -11.12
C PRO A 28 -23.54 26.35 -10.58
N PRO A 29 -24.63 25.56 -10.55
CA PRO A 29 -25.85 25.99 -9.87
C PRO A 29 -25.47 26.49 -8.48
N SER A 30 -26.21 27.44 -7.91
CA SER A 30 -26.00 27.90 -6.52
C SER A 30 -25.85 26.76 -5.50
N ALA A 31 -26.35 25.56 -5.80
CA ALA A 31 -26.09 24.34 -5.04
C ALA A 31 -24.60 23.91 -4.98
N LEU A 32 -23.82 24.10 -6.04
CA LEU A 32 -22.39 23.77 -6.07
C LEU A 32 -21.52 24.83 -5.38
N SER A 33 -21.96 26.08 -5.24
CA SER A 33 -21.27 27.05 -4.38
C SER A 33 -21.42 26.69 -2.90
N ILE A 34 -22.60 26.19 -2.49
CA ILE A 34 -22.82 25.66 -1.14
C ILE A 34 -21.84 24.51 -0.84
N LEU A 35 -21.58 23.63 -1.81
CA LEU A 35 -20.60 22.55 -1.64
C LEU A 35 -19.16 23.06 -1.43
N ARG A 36 -18.81 24.27 -1.90
CA ARG A 36 -17.48 24.85 -1.68
C ARG A 36 -17.30 25.35 -0.25
N GLU A 37 -18.38 25.85 0.35
CA GLU A 37 -18.41 26.35 1.74
C GLU A 37 -18.38 25.23 2.78
N LEU A 38 -18.68 23.99 2.38
CA LEU A 38 -18.61 22.83 3.28
C LEU A 38 -17.17 22.55 3.73
N THR A 39 -17.02 22.21 5.00
CA THR A 39 -15.76 21.68 5.54
C THR A 39 -15.44 20.32 4.91
N THR A 40 -14.18 19.89 4.96
CA THR A 40 -13.76 18.57 4.42
C THR A 40 -14.53 17.41 5.06
N PHE A 41 -14.89 17.54 6.34
CA PHE A 41 -15.74 16.56 7.03
C PHE A 41 -17.18 16.56 6.50
N GLN A 42 -17.77 17.74 6.29
CA GLN A 42 -19.12 17.87 5.73
C GLN A 42 -19.17 17.38 4.27
N LYS A 43 -18.14 17.65 3.48
CA LYS A 43 -17.96 17.12 2.11
C LYS A 43 -17.89 15.59 2.13
N MET A 44 -17.15 15.00 3.06
CA MET A 44 -17.08 13.56 3.25
C MET A 44 -18.45 12.96 3.58
N LEU A 45 -19.23 13.57 4.49
CA LEU A 45 -20.60 13.13 4.81
C LEU A 45 -21.55 13.27 3.60
N PHE A 46 -21.43 14.37 2.85
CA PHE A 46 -22.20 14.54 1.62
C PHE A 46 -21.90 13.42 0.60
N ILE A 47 -20.61 13.11 0.37
CA ILE A 47 -20.18 12.02 -0.51
C ILE A 47 -20.68 10.66 0.01
N ARG A 48 -20.66 10.41 1.33
CA ARG A 48 -21.20 9.19 1.96
C ARG A 48 -22.67 8.96 1.60
N CYS A 49 -23.48 10.03 1.52
CA CYS A 49 -24.91 9.96 1.22
C CYS A 49 -25.20 9.81 -0.28
N PHE A 50 -24.49 10.53 -1.15
CA PHE A 50 -24.84 10.63 -2.57
C PHE A 50 -23.92 9.86 -3.52
N GLN A 51 -22.68 9.57 -3.11
CA GLN A 51 -21.72 8.77 -3.88
C GLN A 51 -20.91 7.83 -2.96
N PRO A 52 -21.53 6.76 -2.43
CA PRO A 52 -20.90 5.87 -1.45
C PRO A 52 -19.55 5.30 -1.93
N ARG A 53 -19.38 5.06 -3.24
CA ARG A 53 -18.12 4.60 -3.83
C ARG A 53 -16.95 5.58 -3.66
N GLY A 54 -17.24 6.89 -3.61
CA GLY A 54 -16.21 7.93 -3.42
C GLY A 54 -15.87 8.19 -1.95
N PHE A 55 -16.59 7.57 -1.01
CA PHE A 55 -16.43 7.85 0.41
C PHE A 55 -15.03 7.51 0.92
N ILE A 56 -14.43 6.40 0.47
CA ILE A 56 -13.09 5.99 0.93
C ILE A 56 -12.06 7.07 0.60
N LEU A 57 -12.08 7.61 -0.62
CA LEU A 57 -11.17 8.68 -1.03
C LEU A 57 -11.44 9.98 -0.27
N ALA A 58 -12.71 10.33 -0.07
CA ALA A 58 -13.09 11.52 0.70
C ALA A 58 -12.67 11.40 2.18
N ALA A 59 -12.79 10.21 2.77
CA ALA A 59 -12.36 9.93 4.13
C ALA A 59 -10.84 9.97 4.27
N GLN A 60 -10.10 9.40 3.31
CA GLN A 60 -8.64 9.51 3.26
C GLN A 60 -8.19 10.98 3.21
N GLN A 61 -8.85 11.80 2.39
CA GLN A 61 -8.54 13.23 2.31
C GLN A 61 -8.84 13.96 3.63
N ALA A 62 -9.94 13.65 4.30
CA ALA A 62 -10.25 14.19 5.62
C ALA A 62 -9.20 13.77 6.67
N ILE A 63 -8.77 12.50 6.67
CA ILE A 63 -7.73 11.99 7.55
C ILE A 63 -6.41 12.73 7.32
N LEU A 64 -6.01 12.91 6.05
CA LEU A 64 -4.80 13.63 5.70
C LEU A 64 -4.81 15.09 6.18
N GLU A 65 -5.95 15.76 6.07
CA GLU A 65 -6.11 17.15 6.50
C GLU A 65 -6.10 17.30 8.03
N TYR A 66 -6.79 16.41 8.76
CA TYR A 66 -6.93 16.53 10.22
C TYR A 66 -5.82 15.86 11.02
N LEU A 67 -5.31 14.71 10.57
CA LEU A 67 -4.31 13.90 11.27
C LEU A 67 -2.92 13.98 10.63
N GLY A 68 -2.83 14.50 9.40
CA GLY A 68 -1.57 14.69 8.68
C GLY A 68 -1.21 13.53 7.73
N PRO A 69 -0.13 13.70 6.95
CA PRO A 69 0.24 12.78 5.87
C PRO A 69 0.69 11.39 6.33
N ASN A 70 1.14 11.26 7.58
CA ASN A 70 1.72 10.01 8.10
C ASN A 70 0.65 8.95 8.45
N CYS A 71 -0.64 9.29 8.40
CA CYS A 71 -1.71 8.37 8.80
C CYS A 71 -2.19 7.44 7.70
N THR A 72 -1.74 7.63 6.45
CA THR A 72 -2.22 6.85 5.29
C THR A 72 -1.16 5.98 4.64
N THR A 73 0.12 6.14 4.99
CA THR A 73 1.19 5.29 4.48
C THR A 73 1.23 4.01 5.29
N ALA A 74 1.04 2.86 4.63
CA ALA A 74 1.32 1.57 5.25
C ALA A 74 2.84 1.46 5.42
N ASP A 75 3.31 1.49 6.66
CA ASP A 75 4.73 1.32 6.94
C ASP A 75 5.15 -0.11 6.58
N THR A 76 6.29 -0.22 5.90
CA THR A 76 6.92 -1.53 5.68
C THR A 76 7.34 -2.10 7.01
N ILE A 77 7.04 -3.37 7.25
CA ILE A 77 7.35 -4.02 8.52
C ILE A 77 8.85 -4.22 8.65
N ASP A 78 9.43 -3.62 9.69
CA ASP A 78 10.81 -3.80 10.08
C ASP A 78 10.91 -4.76 11.26
N PHE A 79 11.41 -5.97 10.99
CA PHE A 79 11.61 -7.00 12.00
C PHE A 79 12.67 -6.60 13.05
N ASP A 80 13.66 -5.77 12.73
CA ASP A 80 14.64 -5.30 13.73
C ASP A 80 13.95 -4.41 14.78
N SER A 81 13.13 -3.46 14.32
CA SER A 81 12.31 -2.63 15.20
C SER A 81 11.36 -3.46 16.06
N ILE A 82 10.75 -4.51 15.50
CA ILE A 82 9.88 -5.44 16.24
C ILE A 82 10.66 -6.17 17.35
N ILE A 83 11.85 -6.67 17.04
CA ILE A 83 12.67 -7.41 18.02
C ILE A 83 13.12 -6.48 19.16
N ALA A 84 13.41 -5.23 18.84
CA ALA A 84 13.82 -4.22 19.82
C ALA A 84 12.72 -3.88 20.83
N ILE A 85 11.45 -3.91 20.43
CA ILE A 85 10.31 -3.61 21.32
C ILE A 85 9.69 -4.84 21.98
N THR A 86 10.04 -6.06 21.53
CA THR A 86 9.46 -7.31 22.05
C THR A 86 10.33 -7.94 23.11
N GLU A 87 9.70 -8.45 24.15
CA GLU A 87 10.35 -9.20 25.23
C GLU A 87 10.31 -10.71 24.96
N SER A 88 11.15 -11.48 25.66
CA SER A 88 11.17 -12.94 25.48
C SER A 88 9.88 -13.65 25.90
N ALA A 89 9.15 -13.07 26.85
CA ALA A 89 7.87 -13.59 27.29
C ALA A 89 6.67 -13.09 26.48
N MET A 90 6.89 -12.15 25.54
CA MET A 90 5.85 -11.54 24.71
C MET A 90 5.75 -12.28 23.37
N PRO A 91 4.67 -13.04 23.10
CA PRO A 91 4.49 -13.68 21.81
C PRO A 91 4.24 -12.66 20.71
N ILE A 92 4.57 -13.02 19.48
CA ILE A 92 4.35 -12.20 18.28
C ILE A 92 3.39 -12.95 17.37
N VAL A 93 2.24 -12.36 17.09
CA VAL A 93 1.20 -12.91 16.21
C VAL A 93 1.26 -12.19 14.88
N LEU A 94 1.65 -12.93 13.84
CA LEU A 94 1.55 -12.53 12.44
C LEU A 94 0.17 -12.91 11.91
N ILE A 95 -0.63 -11.88 11.63
CA ILE A 95 -1.96 -12.00 11.04
C ILE A 95 -1.83 -11.64 9.57
N SER A 96 -2.18 -12.58 8.70
CA SER A 96 -2.19 -12.34 7.25
C SER A 96 -3.33 -13.11 6.62
N SER A 97 -3.96 -12.54 5.59
CA SER A 97 -4.93 -13.22 4.74
C SER A 97 -4.33 -14.37 3.91
N THR A 98 -3.00 -14.41 3.78
CA THR A 98 -2.25 -15.41 2.99
C THR A 98 -0.96 -15.84 3.69
N ASP A 99 -0.48 -17.06 3.46
CA ASP A 99 0.73 -17.60 4.12
C ASP A 99 2.05 -17.08 3.50
N HIS A 100 2.09 -15.84 3.02
CA HIS A 100 3.28 -15.25 2.38
C HIS A 100 4.29 -14.66 3.36
N THR A 101 3.97 -14.63 4.66
CA THR A 101 4.74 -13.93 5.70
C THR A 101 5.86 -14.74 6.30
N LEU A 102 5.64 -16.05 6.43
CA LEU A 102 6.55 -17.00 7.07
C LEU A 102 7.93 -17.07 6.37
N PRO A 103 8.03 -17.12 5.02
CA PRO A 103 9.34 -17.20 4.36
C PRO A 103 10.24 -16.00 4.66
N PHE A 104 9.67 -14.78 4.72
CA PHE A 104 10.43 -13.57 5.06
C PHE A 104 10.96 -13.61 6.49
N LEU A 105 10.16 -14.11 7.44
CA LEU A 105 10.58 -14.28 8.83
C LEU A 105 11.72 -15.31 8.97
N ILE A 106 11.61 -16.45 8.29
CA ILE A 106 12.65 -17.50 8.32
C ILE A 106 13.94 -16.96 7.71
N GLN A 107 13.87 -16.33 6.53
CA GLN A 107 15.02 -15.73 5.86
C GLN A 107 15.69 -14.66 6.75
N PHE A 108 14.90 -13.82 7.41
CA PHE A 108 15.39 -12.79 8.32
C PHE A 108 16.19 -13.39 9.48
N ALA A 109 15.69 -14.49 10.06
CA ALA A 109 16.33 -15.17 11.16
C ALA A 109 17.62 -15.91 10.72
N GLU A 110 17.59 -16.58 9.56
CA GLU A 110 18.76 -17.24 8.97
C GLU A 110 19.91 -16.25 8.70
N GLN A 111 19.60 -15.07 8.14
CA GLN A 111 20.59 -14.02 7.89
C GLN A 111 21.29 -13.52 9.17
N ARG A 112 20.64 -13.65 10.33
CA ARG A 112 21.19 -13.28 11.65
C ARG A 112 21.75 -14.48 12.43
N GLY A 113 21.77 -15.67 11.84
CA GLY A 113 22.23 -16.89 12.51
C GLY A 113 21.35 -17.29 13.71
N ILE A 114 20.08 -16.88 13.72
CA ILE A 114 19.14 -17.18 14.80
C ILE A 114 18.67 -18.61 14.65
N ASN A 115 18.76 -19.39 15.73
CA ASN A 115 18.23 -20.75 15.74
C ASN A 115 16.70 -20.70 15.74
N ILE A 116 16.08 -21.52 14.87
CA ILE A 116 14.62 -21.62 14.78
C ILE A 116 14.17 -23.05 15.08
N THR A 117 13.06 -23.19 15.80
CA THR A 117 12.25 -24.41 15.81
C THR A 117 10.90 -24.06 15.21
N HIS A 118 10.62 -24.62 14.04
CA HIS A 118 9.41 -24.37 13.28
C HIS A 118 8.44 -25.54 13.39
N LEU A 119 7.15 -25.27 13.62
CA LEU A 119 6.11 -26.29 13.80
C LEU A 119 4.78 -25.85 13.19
N ALA A 120 4.23 -26.64 12.27
CA ALA A 120 2.86 -26.48 11.81
C ALA A 120 1.86 -27.14 12.78
N VAL A 121 0.94 -26.35 13.35
CA VAL A 121 0.03 -26.82 14.41
C VAL A 121 -1.09 -27.73 13.85
N GLY A 122 -1.32 -27.71 12.53
CA GLY A 122 -2.48 -28.31 11.86
C GLY A 122 -2.61 -29.85 11.85
N ARG A 123 -1.70 -30.64 12.44
CA ARG A 123 -1.80 -32.12 12.42
C ARG A 123 -1.22 -32.76 13.69
N GLY A 124 -2.05 -33.09 14.68
CA GLY A 124 -1.70 -34.01 15.77
C GLY A 124 -0.58 -33.59 16.74
N LEU A 125 0.10 -32.47 16.52
CA LEU A 125 1.27 -32.04 17.28
C LEU A 125 0.93 -31.13 18.48
N ARG A 126 -0.34 -31.00 18.84
CA ARG A 126 -0.83 -30.13 19.93
C ARG A 126 -0.14 -30.41 21.27
N ALA A 127 -0.09 -31.69 21.68
CA ALA A 127 0.57 -32.09 22.93
C ALA A 127 2.11 -31.91 22.87
N VAL A 128 2.69 -32.11 21.69
CA VAL A 128 4.13 -31.93 21.46
C VAL A 128 4.50 -30.45 21.45
N THR A 129 3.59 -29.58 21.00
CA THR A 129 3.81 -28.13 20.92
C THR A 129 4.08 -27.54 22.30
N ASP A 130 3.29 -27.92 23.31
CA ASP A 130 3.48 -27.47 24.69
C ASP A 130 4.88 -27.84 25.21
N GLN A 131 5.33 -29.07 24.92
CA GLN A 131 6.64 -29.54 25.30
C GLN A 131 7.75 -28.79 24.55
N ILE A 132 7.57 -28.54 23.25
CA ILE A 132 8.52 -27.77 22.42
C ILE A 132 8.68 -26.35 22.97
N ILE A 133 7.59 -25.65 23.28
CA ILE A 133 7.66 -24.30 23.83
C ILE A 133 8.43 -24.32 25.15
N ARG A 134 8.09 -25.25 26.06
CA ARG A 134 8.71 -25.35 27.38
C ARG A 134 10.20 -25.72 27.33
N SER A 135 10.60 -26.61 26.42
CA SER A 135 11.99 -27.06 26.29
C SER A 135 12.88 -26.04 25.59
N ASN A 136 12.32 -25.21 24.70
CA ASN A 136 13.06 -24.19 23.97
C ASN A 136 13.02 -22.81 24.63
N ALA A 137 12.05 -22.53 25.51
CA ALA A 137 11.99 -21.29 26.28
C ALA A 137 13.32 -20.89 26.95
N PRO A 138 14.07 -21.77 27.64
CA PRO A 138 15.35 -21.39 28.26
C PRO A 138 16.53 -21.29 27.28
N GLN A 139 16.33 -21.52 25.98
CA GLN A 139 17.39 -21.52 24.96
C GLN A 139 17.40 -20.23 24.14
N ASP A 140 18.55 -19.89 23.56
CA ASP A 140 18.67 -18.83 22.56
C ASP A 140 18.12 -19.28 21.19
N ARG A 141 16.79 -19.29 21.08
CA ARG A 141 16.08 -19.83 19.93
C ARG A 141 14.71 -19.18 19.75
N TRP A 142 14.27 -19.08 18.50
CA TRP A 142 12.89 -18.74 18.17
C TRP A 142 12.04 -19.99 17.96
N VAL A 143 10.83 -19.99 18.51
CA VAL A 143 9.82 -20.99 18.20
C VAL A 143 8.78 -20.35 17.30
N ILE A 144 8.54 -20.94 16.14
CA ILE A 144 7.54 -20.46 15.17
C ILE A 144 6.43 -21.50 15.07
N LEU A 145 5.22 -21.10 15.42
CA LEU A 145 4.00 -21.90 15.28
C LEU A 145 3.25 -21.44 14.03
N GLU A 146 3.18 -22.32 13.03
CA GLU A 146 2.51 -22.04 11.77
C GLU A 146 1.05 -22.51 11.82
N ASN A 147 0.17 -21.72 11.20
CA ASN A 147 -1.23 -22.06 10.97
C ASN A 147 -2.01 -22.32 12.27
N CYS A 148 -1.82 -21.46 13.28
CA CYS A 148 -2.52 -21.56 14.58
C CYS A 148 -4.04 -21.57 14.43
N HIS A 149 -4.57 -20.91 13.38
CA HIS A 149 -5.99 -20.90 13.01
C HIS A 149 -6.58 -22.32 12.82
N LEU A 150 -5.78 -23.28 12.34
CA LEU A 150 -6.20 -24.69 12.16
C LEU A 150 -6.39 -25.44 13.48
N ALA A 151 -6.02 -24.83 14.61
CA ALA A 151 -6.07 -25.46 15.93
C ALA A 151 -7.01 -24.74 16.90
N GLY A 152 -8.15 -24.23 16.40
CA GLY A 152 -9.16 -23.49 17.18
C GLY A 152 -9.48 -24.10 18.55
N ASP A 153 -9.86 -25.38 18.60
CA ASP A 153 -10.23 -26.06 19.87
C ASP A 153 -9.08 -26.14 20.90
N TRP A 154 -7.83 -26.06 20.44
CA TRP A 154 -6.64 -26.14 21.28
C TRP A 154 -6.09 -24.78 21.70
N MET A 155 -6.51 -23.69 21.05
CA MET A 155 -6.03 -22.34 21.38
C MET A 155 -6.22 -21.94 22.85
N PRO A 156 -7.30 -22.30 23.56
CA PRO A 156 -7.40 -22.03 24.99
C PRO A 156 -6.31 -22.72 25.82
N SER A 157 -5.84 -23.89 25.39
CA SER A 157 -4.73 -24.59 26.04
C SER A 157 -3.39 -23.94 25.71
N LEU A 158 -3.16 -23.55 24.46
CA LEU A 158 -1.97 -22.79 24.07
C LEU A 158 -1.88 -21.45 24.85
N ALA A 159 -3.01 -20.75 25.01
CA ALA A 159 -3.07 -19.51 25.78
C ALA A 159 -2.62 -19.71 27.24
N ARG A 160 -2.97 -20.83 27.88
CA ARG A 160 -2.49 -21.18 29.23
C ARG A 160 -0.97 -21.42 29.26
N VAL A 161 -0.40 -22.04 28.22
CA VAL A 161 1.06 -22.23 28.14
C VAL A 161 1.78 -20.90 27.97
N ILE A 162 1.27 -20.02 27.12
CA ILE A 162 1.80 -18.67 26.91
C ILE A 162 1.71 -17.83 28.19
N GLN A 163 0.59 -17.88 28.91
CA GLN A 163 0.44 -17.19 30.20
C GLN A 163 1.44 -17.67 31.25
N ALA A 164 1.83 -18.95 31.20
CA ALA A 164 2.83 -19.52 32.09
C ALA A 164 4.28 -19.26 31.63
N LEU A 165 4.49 -18.67 30.45
CA LEU A 165 5.80 -18.49 29.84
C LEU A 165 6.74 -17.59 30.67
N PRO A 166 6.29 -16.47 31.29
CA PRO A 166 7.13 -15.71 32.22
C PRO A 166 7.70 -16.55 33.38
N SER A 167 6.92 -17.51 33.88
CA SER A 167 7.35 -18.41 34.96
C SER A 167 8.44 -19.39 34.55
N LEU A 168 8.60 -19.64 33.24
CA LEU A 168 9.66 -20.49 32.69
C LEU A 168 11.02 -19.78 32.61
N LYS A 169 11.08 -18.47 32.92
CA LYS A 169 12.28 -17.64 32.79
C LYS A 169 12.94 -17.82 31.41
N PRO A 170 12.24 -17.47 30.32
CA PRO A 170 12.74 -17.66 28.97
C PRO A 170 14.04 -16.90 28.76
N HIS A 171 14.89 -17.43 27.88
CA HIS A 171 16.13 -16.77 27.49
C HIS A 171 15.84 -15.36 26.95
N PRO A 172 16.68 -14.34 27.20
CA PRO A 172 16.42 -12.97 26.73
C PRO A 172 16.20 -12.84 25.23
N ASN A 173 16.83 -13.69 24.43
CA ASN A 173 16.70 -13.73 22.96
C ASN A 173 15.63 -14.70 22.45
N PHE A 174 15.00 -15.49 23.33
CA PHE A 174 13.90 -16.37 22.95
C PHE A 174 12.74 -15.54 22.41
N ARG A 175 12.10 -15.96 21.32
CA ARG A 175 10.88 -15.34 20.80
C ARG A 175 9.91 -16.43 20.35
N LEU A 176 8.63 -16.23 20.66
CA LEU A 176 7.55 -17.10 20.20
C LEU A 176 6.75 -16.39 19.11
N TRP A 177 6.84 -16.89 17.88
CA TRP A 177 6.10 -16.41 16.73
C TRP A 177 4.92 -17.32 16.43
N MET A 178 3.79 -16.74 16.03
CA MET A 178 2.58 -17.45 15.65
C MET A 178 2.05 -16.87 14.34
N THR A 179 1.74 -17.73 13.36
CA THR A 179 1.05 -17.30 12.13
C THR A 179 -0.41 -17.72 12.15
N THR A 180 -1.28 -16.81 11.73
CA THR A 180 -2.72 -17.05 11.69
C THR A 180 -3.39 -16.21 10.61
N ILE A 181 -4.49 -16.74 10.06
CA ILE A 181 -5.49 -15.89 9.41
C ILE A 181 -6.42 -15.28 10.47
N PRO A 182 -7.14 -14.19 10.17
CA PRO A 182 -8.16 -13.66 11.06
C PRO A 182 -9.23 -14.73 11.40
N GLN A 183 -9.42 -15.03 12.68
CA GLN A 183 -10.37 -16.07 13.12
C GLN A 183 -11.02 -15.72 14.47
N HIS A 184 -12.33 -15.90 14.55
CA HIS A 184 -13.12 -15.56 15.75
C HIS A 184 -12.86 -16.47 16.97
N SER A 185 -12.37 -17.69 16.76
CA SER A 185 -12.08 -18.61 17.86
C SER A 185 -10.69 -18.39 18.48
N PHE A 186 -9.96 -17.37 18.02
CA PHE A 186 -8.65 -17.05 18.57
C PHE A 186 -8.82 -16.37 19.95
N PRO A 187 -8.21 -16.88 21.04
CA PRO A 187 -8.50 -16.39 22.38
C PRO A 187 -8.07 -14.95 22.61
N ASP A 188 -8.97 -14.13 23.16
CA ASP A 188 -8.71 -12.73 23.51
C ASP A 188 -7.52 -12.58 24.46
N SER A 189 -7.38 -13.52 25.40
CA SER A 189 -6.27 -13.51 26.35
C SER A 189 -4.91 -13.67 25.68
N LEU A 190 -4.84 -14.42 24.57
CA LEU A 190 -3.62 -14.59 23.81
C LEU A 190 -3.32 -13.32 23.02
N LEU A 191 -4.34 -12.71 22.42
CA LEU A 191 -4.20 -11.41 21.75
C LEU A 191 -3.72 -10.36 22.74
N GLN A 192 -4.32 -10.21 23.91
CA GLN A 192 -3.91 -9.18 24.87
C GLN A 192 -2.43 -9.27 25.27
N LEU A 193 -1.87 -10.49 25.34
CA LEU A 193 -0.48 -10.73 25.71
C LEU A 193 0.52 -10.62 24.56
N SER A 194 0.05 -10.55 23.31
CA SER A 194 0.92 -10.59 22.13
C SER A 194 1.14 -9.23 21.47
N LEU A 195 2.24 -9.11 20.74
CA LEU A 195 2.38 -8.11 19.69
C LEU A 195 1.63 -8.61 18.45
N LYS A 196 0.80 -7.78 17.82
CA LYS A 196 0.04 -8.16 16.62
C LYS A 196 0.62 -7.42 15.43
N LEU A 197 0.97 -8.18 14.42
CA LEU A 197 1.49 -7.68 13.15
C LEU A 197 0.52 -8.09 12.06
N VAL A 198 -0.09 -7.13 11.39
CA VAL A 198 -0.96 -7.40 10.24
C VAL A 198 -0.11 -7.20 8.98
N MET A 199 0.13 -8.29 8.25
CA MET A 199 0.91 -8.25 7.01
C MET A 199 0.06 -8.79 5.86
N ASP A 200 -0.89 -7.98 5.40
CA ASP A 200 -1.59 -8.30 4.15
C ASP A 200 -0.74 -7.88 2.94
N PRO A 201 -0.77 -8.65 1.83
CA PRO A 201 -0.10 -8.25 0.60
C PRO A 201 -0.64 -6.89 0.13
N PRO A 202 0.21 -6.02 -0.44
CA PRO A 202 -0.22 -4.70 -0.85
C PRO A 202 -1.33 -4.78 -1.90
N ILE A 203 -2.36 -3.95 -1.72
CA ILE A 203 -3.49 -3.91 -2.64
C ILE A 203 -3.13 -2.99 -3.81
N GLY A 204 -2.78 -3.58 -4.96
CA GLY A 204 -2.50 -2.81 -6.17
C GLY A 204 -1.65 -3.58 -7.16
N LEU A 205 -1.93 -3.45 -8.45
CA LEU A 205 -1.14 -4.12 -9.49
C LEU A 205 0.32 -3.68 -9.45
N LYS A 206 0.57 -2.39 -9.23
CA LYS A 206 1.91 -1.82 -9.20
C LYS A 206 2.71 -2.39 -8.02
N GLU A 207 2.16 -2.34 -6.82
CA GLU A 207 2.83 -2.80 -5.61
C GLU A 207 3.04 -4.31 -5.63
N ASN A 208 2.06 -5.09 -6.10
CA ASN A 208 2.21 -6.52 -6.34
C ASN A 208 3.31 -6.83 -7.36
N LEU A 209 3.39 -6.04 -8.45
CA LEU A 209 4.43 -6.21 -9.46
C LEU A 209 5.82 -5.83 -8.91
N LEU A 210 5.93 -4.75 -8.13
CA LEU A 210 7.17 -4.36 -7.46
C LEU A 210 7.64 -5.45 -6.49
N GLN A 211 6.72 -6.03 -5.71
CA GLN A 211 7.03 -7.12 -4.79
C GLN A 211 7.44 -8.41 -5.54
N ALA A 212 6.77 -8.74 -6.64
CA ALA A 212 7.15 -9.88 -7.48
C ALA A 212 8.54 -9.65 -8.11
N MET A 213 8.84 -8.43 -8.55
CA MET A 213 10.14 -8.08 -9.09
C MET A 213 11.26 -8.12 -8.05
N SER A 214 10.99 -7.72 -6.79
CA SER A 214 12.00 -7.78 -5.73
C SER A 214 12.35 -9.21 -5.28
N GLN A 215 11.47 -10.18 -5.55
CA GLN A 215 11.71 -11.60 -5.27
C GLN A 215 12.50 -12.31 -6.37
N LEU A 216 12.66 -11.69 -7.56
CA LEU A 216 13.47 -12.26 -8.63
C LEU A 216 14.96 -12.11 -8.30
N PRO A 217 15.78 -13.13 -8.59
CA PRO A 217 17.24 -12.98 -8.55
C PRO A 217 17.66 -11.76 -9.38
N SER A 218 18.61 -10.99 -8.87
CA SER A 218 19.10 -9.76 -9.51
C SER A 218 19.56 -9.98 -10.95
N GLU A 219 20.05 -11.17 -11.28
CA GLU A 219 20.37 -11.58 -12.64
C GLU A 219 19.13 -11.64 -13.55
N VAL A 220 18.01 -12.18 -13.08
CA VAL A 220 16.76 -12.30 -13.88
C VAL A 220 16.06 -10.95 -14.01
N ALA A 221 16.06 -10.14 -12.94
CA ALA A 221 15.49 -8.79 -12.95
C ALA A 221 16.22 -7.87 -13.96
N ASN A 222 17.55 -7.98 -14.03
CA ASN A 222 18.40 -7.19 -14.95
C ASN A 222 18.49 -7.79 -16.36
N ASN A 223 18.16 -9.08 -16.54
CA ASN A 223 18.19 -9.77 -17.84
C ASN A 223 16.87 -9.69 -18.62
N SER A 224 15.88 -8.97 -18.13
CA SER A 224 14.70 -8.62 -18.92
C SER A 224 15.13 -7.85 -20.17
N ARG A 225 14.81 -8.35 -21.37
CA ARG A 225 15.07 -7.66 -22.66
C ARG A 225 14.56 -6.22 -22.65
N TYR A 226 13.46 -5.95 -21.96
CA TYR A 226 12.89 -4.60 -21.82
C TYR A 226 13.68 -3.73 -20.82
N ALA A 227 14.21 -4.31 -19.74
CA ALA A 227 15.06 -3.59 -18.80
C ALA A 227 16.38 -3.17 -19.46
N GLN A 228 17.00 -4.05 -20.26
CA GLN A 228 18.23 -3.75 -21.01
C GLN A 228 18.03 -2.68 -22.08
N GLN A 229 16.84 -2.59 -22.68
CA GLN A 229 16.48 -1.56 -23.66
C GLN A 229 16.12 -0.22 -23.01
N ALA A 230 15.54 -0.23 -21.81
CA ALA A 230 15.12 0.98 -21.11
C ALA A 230 16.23 1.62 -20.25
N LEU A 231 17.23 0.83 -19.81
CA LEU A 231 18.32 1.32 -18.96
C LEU A 231 19.14 2.45 -19.58
N PRO A 232 19.56 2.38 -20.87
CA PRO A 232 20.31 3.46 -21.51
C PRO A 232 19.48 4.74 -21.62
N THR A 233 18.21 4.61 -22.01
CA THR A 233 17.28 5.73 -22.16
C THR A 233 16.96 6.40 -20.82
N TYR A 234 16.80 5.61 -19.74
CA TYR A 234 16.58 6.14 -18.39
C TYR A 234 17.82 6.83 -17.83
N ILE A 235 19.02 6.27 -18.06
CA ILE A 235 20.28 6.89 -17.65
C ILE A 235 20.51 8.20 -18.41
N GLU A 236 20.28 8.23 -19.73
CA GLU A 236 20.36 9.45 -20.55
C GLU A 236 19.35 10.52 -20.12
N GLN A 237 18.11 10.15 -19.84
CA GLN A 237 17.09 11.09 -19.35
C GLN A 237 17.44 11.64 -17.96
N ARG A 238 18.01 10.80 -17.08
CA ARG A 238 18.42 11.19 -15.74
C ARG A 238 19.69 12.06 -15.76
N THR A 239 20.67 11.75 -16.60
CA THR A 239 21.85 12.59 -16.78
C THR A 239 21.48 13.91 -17.43
N ALA A 240 20.61 13.90 -18.45
CA ALA A 240 20.07 15.11 -19.08
C ALA A 240 19.36 16.02 -18.06
N ALA A 241 18.47 15.46 -17.24
CA ALA A 241 17.80 16.20 -16.17
C ALA A 241 18.76 16.75 -15.09
N LEU A 242 19.87 16.06 -14.81
CA LEU A 242 20.91 16.53 -13.89
C LEU A 242 21.79 17.64 -14.48
N THR A 243 22.07 17.60 -15.79
CA THR A 243 22.74 18.70 -16.53
C THR A 243 21.83 19.91 -16.73
N ASP A 244 20.53 19.71 -16.89
CA ASP A 244 19.56 20.81 -16.98
C ASP A 244 19.31 21.45 -15.60
N ALA A 245 19.33 20.66 -14.52
CA ALA A 245 19.19 21.18 -13.15
C ALA A 245 20.40 22.02 -12.70
N SER A 246 21.60 21.77 -13.23
CA SER A 246 22.78 22.62 -12.97
C SER A 246 22.77 23.94 -13.77
N GLY A 247 22.03 24.00 -14.89
CA GLY A 247 21.77 25.22 -15.66
C GLY A 247 20.58 26.06 -15.17
N LEU A 248 19.63 25.46 -14.43
CA LEU A 248 18.39 26.10 -14.01
C LEU A 248 18.42 26.77 -12.62
N SER A 249 19.55 26.79 -11.91
CA SER A 249 19.67 27.58 -10.66
C SER A 249 19.67 29.10 -10.87
N GLY A 250 19.72 29.57 -12.13
CA GLY A 250 19.75 31.00 -12.46
C GLY A 250 18.44 31.59 -13.01
N LEU A 251 17.33 30.84 -13.13
CA LEU A 251 16.15 31.30 -13.87
C LEU A 251 14.77 31.06 -13.23
N LEU A 252 14.72 30.82 -11.91
CA LEU A 252 13.46 30.69 -11.17
C LEU A 252 13.27 31.81 -10.13
N ASP A 253 13.46 33.06 -10.57
CA ASP A 253 12.97 34.27 -9.89
C ASP A 253 12.31 35.19 -10.93
N SER A 254 11.20 34.75 -11.54
CA SER A 254 10.12 35.62 -12.04
C SER A 254 9.05 34.78 -12.75
N ASP A 255 7.79 35.00 -12.33
CA ASP A 255 6.55 34.75 -13.08
C ASP A 255 5.93 33.33 -13.04
N GLY A 256 5.20 33.09 -11.95
CA GLY A 256 3.73 33.01 -11.96
C GLY A 256 3.00 32.19 -13.04
N LEU A 257 2.35 31.11 -12.58
CA LEU A 257 0.99 30.66 -12.94
C LEU A 257 0.57 30.63 -14.42
N SER A 258 0.48 29.43 -15.01
CA SER A 258 -0.73 29.01 -15.73
C SER A 258 -0.81 27.49 -15.92
N LEU A 259 -1.87 26.90 -15.39
CA LEU A 259 -2.39 25.58 -15.74
C LEU A 259 -2.94 25.59 -17.18
N GLY A 260 -2.65 24.53 -17.95
CA GLY A 260 -3.20 24.33 -19.29
C GLY A 260 -3.35 22.85 -19.64
N VAL A 261 -4.59 22.37 -19.61
CA VAL A 261 -5.06 21.06 -20.11
C VAL A 261 -5.06 21.03 -21.64
N SER A 262 -4.76 19.88 -22.26
CA SER A 262 -5.53 19.23 -23.35
C SER A 262 -4.65 18.56 -24.42
N GLY A 263 -5.10 17.40 -24.92
CA GLY A 263 -4.55 16.83 -26.16
C GLY A 263 -4.82 15.35 -26.42
N LYS A 264 -6.08 14.90 -26.46
CA LYS A 264 -6.46 13.67 -27.18
C LYS A 264 -6.18 13.89 -28.68
N GLY A 265 -5.35 13.04 -29.28
CA GLY A 265 -5.13 12.98 -30.73
C GLY A 265 -5.35 11.55 -31.23
N ALA A 266 -6.44 11.35 -31.97
CA ALA A 266 -6.69 10.16 -32.75
C ALA A 266 -5.68 10.08 -33.92
N ASN A 267 -5.26 8.87 -34.31
CA ASN A 267 -4.84 8.66 -35.69
C ASN A 267 -5.31 7.29 -36.20
N LYS A 268 -6.16 7.35 -37.24
CA LYS A 268 -6.43 6.26 -38.18
C LYS A 268 -5.43 6.41 -39.34
N GLY A 269 -4.92 5.30 -39.85
CA GLY A 269 -4.61 5.19 -41.29
C GLY A 269 -3.35 4.43 -41.67
N GLY A 270 -3.54 3.37 -42.47
CA GLY A 270 -2.57 2.76 -43.40
C GLY A 270 -1.60 1.77 -42.76
N GLY A 271 -1.37 0.56 -43.24
CA GLY A 271 -1.70 -0.11 -44.50
C GLY A 271 -0.54 -1.05 -44.84
N GLY A 272 -0.83 -2.29 -45.26
CA GLY A 272 0.14 -3.20 -45.87
C GLY A 272 0.32 -4.54 -45.15
N GLY A 273 -0.03 -5.64 -45.84
CA GLY A 273 0.22 -7.03 -45.44
C GLY A 273 -1.03 -7.86 -45.34
#